data_AF-A0A2W7CUV1-F1
#
_entry.id   AF-A0A2W7CUV1-F1
#
_cell.length_a   1.000
_cell.length_b   1.000
_cell.length_c   1.000
_cell.angle_alpha   90.00
_cell.angle_beta   90.00
_cell.angle_gamma   90.00
#
_symmetry.space_group_name_H-M   'P 1'
#
loop_
_entity.id
_entity.type
_entity.pdbx_description
1 polymer ?
#
loop_
_entity_poly.entity_id
_entity_poly.type
_entity_poly.pdbx_seq_one_letter_code
_entity_poly.pdbx_strand_id
1 'polypeptide(L)' 'MLAEEFKTIVANGTIQIPDSIKTQFEGQEVRVIVLKASDKKSPLPFDLRKLFKDTQALPQPQAISEDEISAEIEAYRQGL' A
#
# COMPACT_ATOMS: atom_id res chain seq x y z
N MET A 1 27.46 -15.84 -8.93
CA MET A 1 27.12 -14.79 -9.90
C MET A 1 26.94 -13.49 -9.13
N LEU A 2 27.58 -12.41 -9.55
CA LEU A 2 27.35 -11.06 -9.03
C LEU A 2 26.39 -10.37 -10.01
N ALA A 3 25.26 -9.88 -9.52
CA ALA A 3 24.28 -9.16 -10.31
C ALA A 3 24.22 -7.72 -9.80
N GLU A 4 24.28 -6.76 -10.71
CA GLU A 4 24.16 -5.33 -10.40
C GLU A 4 22.82 -4.83 -10.93
N GLU A 5 22.02 -4.24 -10.04
CA GLU A 5 20.70 -3.70 -10.38
C GLU A 5 20.81 -2.20 -10.62
N PHE A 6 20.26 -1.74 -11.74
CA PHE A 6 20.09 -0.31 -12.01
C PHE A 6 18.67 -0.01 -12.51
N LYS A 7 18.16 1.16 -12.14
CA LYS A 7 16.85 1.64 -12.56
C LYS A 7 17.00 2.70 -13.64
N THR A 8 16.27 2.53 -14.74
CA THR A 8 16.24 3.49 -15.85
C THR A 8 14.83 3.57 -16.44
N ILE A 9 14.59 4.59 -17.26
CA ILE A 9 13.30 4.82 -17.93
C ILE A 9 13.46 4.45 -19.40
N VAL A 10 12.45 3.79 -19.96
CA VAL A 10 12.38 3.56 -21.41
C VAL A 10 12.07 4.89 -22.08
N ALA A 11 13.00 5.39 -22.89
CA ALA A 11 12.82 6.60 -23.69
C ALA A 11 12.97 6.26 -25.17
N ASN A 12 12.02 6.67 -26.01
CA ASN A 12 12.00 6.39 -27.45
C ASN A 12 12.17 4.89 -27.78
N GLY A 13 11.55 4.02 -26.99
CA GLY A 13 11.64 2.56 -27.17
C GLY A 13 13.01 1.95 -26.81
N THR A 14 13.93 2.73 -26.25
CA THR A 14 15.28 2.27 -25.88
C THR A 14 15.47 2.31 -24.36
N ILE A 15 16.18 1.32 -23.82
CA ILE A 15 16.66 1.30 -22.44
C ILE A 15 18.10 1.79 -22.44
N GLN A 16 18.36 2.92 -21.79
CA GLN A 16 19.71 3.47 -21.69
C GLN A 16 20.40 2.97 -20.41
N ILE A 17 21.52 2.26 -20.60
CA ILE A 17 22.43 1.90 -19.52
C ILE A 17 23.31 3.11 -19.22
N PRO A 18 23.42 3.56 -17.97
CA PRO A 18 24.30 4.67 -17.60
C PRO A 18 25.77 4.40 -17.98
N ASP A 19 26.46 5.41 -18.52
CA ASP A 19 27.87 5.28 -18.94
C ASP A 19 28.80 4.90 -17.78
N SER A 20 28.41 5.17 -16.54
CA SER A 20 29.14 4.78 -15.32
C SER A 20 29.28 3.27 -15.16
N ILE A 21 28.36 2.48 -15.72
CA ILE A 21 28.32 1.01 -15.58
C ILE A 21 28.39 0.27 -16.93
N LYS A 22 28.26 1.00 -18.05
CA LYS A 22 28.18 0.45 -19.41
C LYS A 22 29.37 -0.43 -19.80
N THR A 23 30.59 -0.07 -19.41
CA THR A 23 31.80 -0.84 -19.71
C THR A 23 31.93 -2.12 -18.87
N GLN A 24 31.14 -2.26 -17.80
CA GLN A 24 31.19 -3.42 -16.91
C GLN A 24 30.34 -4.59 -17.41
N PHE A 25 29.46 -4.35 -18.40
CA PHE A 25 28.51 -5.34 -18.92
C PHE A 25 28.78 -5.78 -20.36
N GLU A 26 29.90 -5.39 -20.96
CA GLU A 26 30.28 -5.86 -22.28
C GLU A 26 30.49 -7.38 -22.27
N GLY A 27 29.76 -8.09 -23.14
CA GLY A 27 29.80 -9.56 -23.21
C GLY A 27 29.04 -10.31 -22.13
N GLN A 28 28.32 -9.63 -21.24
CA GLN A 28 27.55 -10.25 -20.16
C GLN A 28 26.09 -10.52 -20.55
N GLU A 29 25.50 -11.56 -19.95
CA GLU A 29 24.06 -11.85 -20.08
C GLU A 29 23.25 -10.91 -19.17
N VAL A 30 22.23 -10.25 -19.74
CA VAL A 30 21.41 -9.25 -19.04
C VAL A 30 19.96 -9.69 -18.96
N ARG A 31 19.37 -9.61 -17.76
CA ARG A 31 17.93 -9.83 -17.53
C ARG A 31 17.24 -8.49 -17.32
N VAL A 32 16.25 -8.20 -18.17
CA VAL A 32 15.47 -6.95 -18.10
C VAL A 32 14.11 -7.20 -17.43
N ILE A 33 13.79 -6.42 -16.41
CA ILE A 33 12.47 -6.42 -15.77
C ILE A 33 11.82 -5.07 -16.03
N VAL A 34 10.71 -5.06 -16.77
CA VAL A 34 9.94 -3.84 -17.05
C VAL A 34 8.81 -3.71 -16.04
N LEU A 35 8.95 -2.75 -15.12
CA LEU A 35 7.90 -2.35 -14.21
C LEU A 35 6.95 -1.41 -14.95
N LYS A 36 5.75 -1.89 -15.29
CA LYS A 36 4.69 -1.02 -15.78
C LYS A 36 4.24 -0.15 -14.62
N ALA A 37 4.51 1.16 -14.68
CA ALA A 37 3.72 2.10 -13.91
C ALA A 37 2.28 1.88 -14.35
N SER A 38 1.43 1.36 -13.48
CA SER A 38 0.02 1.35 -13.77
C SER A 38 -0.37 2.81 -14.00
N ASP A 39 -0.82 3.19 -15.20
CA ASP A 39 -1.39 4.53 -15.47
C ASP A 39 -2.59 4.83 -14.56
N LYS A 40 -3.10 3.78 -13.92
CA LYS A 40 -3.73 3.91 -12.63
C LYS A 40 -2.66 4.42 -11.65
N LYS A 41 -2.52 5.74 -11.55
CA LYS A 41 -2.74 6.37 -10.24
C LYS A 41 -3.81 5.50 -9.60
N SER A 42 -3.42 4.60 -8.69
CA SER A 42 -4.38 3.70 -8.06
C SER A 42 -5.56 4.59 -7.72
N PRO A 43 -6.78 4.26 -8.18
CA PRO A 43 -7.89 5.05 -7.76
C PRO A 43 -8.03 4.81 -6.25
N LEU A 44 -7.35 5.62 -5.46
CA LEU A 44 -7.75 5.95 -4.10
C LEU A 44 -8.89 7.02 -4.05
N PRO A 45 -9.75 7.32 -5.06
CA PRO A 45 -10.91 8.16 -4.83
C PRO A 45 -12.19 7.38 -4.50
N PHE A 46 -12.18 6.05 -4.50
CA PHE A 46 -13.27 5.19 -4.05
C PHE A 46 -12.67 4.22 -3.03
N ASP A 47 -12.37 4.62 -1.81
CA ASP A 47 -13.39 4.42 -0.77
C ASP A 47 -13.22 5.37 0.42
N LEU A 48 -12.19 6.21 0.47
CA LEU A 48 -11.92 7.01 1.68
C LEU A 48 -12.98 8.09 1.92
N ARG A 49 -13.49 8.73 0.86
CA ARG A 49 -14.58 9.72 0.99
C ARG A 49 -15.92 9.06 1.32
N LYS A 50 -16.14 7.84 0.84
CA LYS A 50 -17.35 7.07 1.13
C LYS A 50 -17.29 6.55 2.57
N LEU A 51 -16.18 5.91 2.96
CA LEU A 51 -15.89 5.51 4.33
C LEU A 51 -15.98 6.67 5.32
N PHE A 52 -15.48 7.85 4.95
CA PHE A 52 -15.61 9.05 5.78
C PHE A 52 -17.08 9.49 5.94
N LYS A 53 -17.87 9.47 4.87
CA LYS A 53 -19.31 9.77 4.97
C LYS A 53 -20.07 8.73 5.79
N ASP A 54 -19.75 7.44 5.59
CA ASP A 54 -20.39 6.33 6.29
C ASP A 54 -20.07 6.38 7.79
N THR A 55 -18.83 6.72 8.16
CA THR A 55 -18.43 6.90 9.58
C THR A 55 -19.04 8.14 10.23
N GLN A 56 -19.23 9.24 9.50
CA GLN A 56 -19.92 10.43 10.01
C GLN A 56 -21.44 10.23 10.14
N ALA A 57 -22.00 9.27 9.39
CA ALA A 57 -23.41 8.91 9.48
C ALA A 57 -23.71 7.91 10.62
N LEU A 58 -22.68 7.37 11.27
CA LEU A 58 -22.87 6.56 12.47
C LEU A 58 -23.50 7.43 13.56
N PRO A 59 -24.47 6.89 14.32
CA PRO A 59 -24.97 7.56 15.52
C PRO A 59 -23.80 7.95 16.41
N GLN A 60 -23.87 9.14 17.03
CA GLN A 60 -22.91 9.46 18.07
C GLN A 60 -22.88 8.31 19.08
N PRO A 61 -21.69 7.87 19.54
CA PRO A 61 -21.60 6.83 20.54
C PRO A 61 -22.50 7.24 21.70
N GLN A 62 -23.48 6.39 21.99
CA GLN A 62 -24.32 6.55 23.16
C GLN A 62 -23.38 6.53 24.36
N ALA A 63 -23.48 7.55 25.21
CA ALA A 63 -22.74 7.56 26.46
C ALA A 63 -23.29 6.39 27.29
N ILE A 64 -22.48 5.33 27.40
CA ILE A 64 -22.73 4.23 28.32
C ILE A 64 -22.21 4.69 29.68
N SER A 65 -23.03 4.58 30.72
CA SER A 65 -22.63 4.90 32.08
C SER A 65 -21.69 3.84 32.66
N GLU A 66 -20.88 4.22 33.65
CA GLU A 66 -20.03 3.28 34.39
C GLU A 66 -20.83 2.15 35.07
N ASP A 67 -22.07 2.44 35.46
CA ASP A 67 -22.98 1.46 36.07
C ASP A 67 -23.41 0.39 35.06
N GLU A 68 -23.73 0.78 33.82
CA GLU A 68 -24.06 -0.15 32.74
C GLU A 68 -22.86 -1.01 32.34
N ILE A 69 -21.66 -0.41 32.31
CA ILE A 69 -20.41 -1.14 32.04
C ILE A 69 -20.15 -2.17 33.15
N SER A 70 -20.34 -1.77 34.41
CA SER A 70 -20.11 -2.64 35.56
C SER A 70 -21.08 -3.84 35.57
N ALA A 71 -22.35 -3.59 35.26
CA ALA A 71 -23.37 -4.64 35.15
C ALA A 71 -23.03 -5.67 34.05
N GLU A 72 -22.57 -5.21 32.88
CA GLU A 72 -22.16 -6.09 31.77
C GLU A 72 -20.95 -6.96 32.15
N ILE A 73 -19.96 -6.37 32.83
CA ILE A 73 -18.76 -7.10 33.31
C ILE A 73 -19.16 -8.17 34.33
N GLU A 74 -20.08 -7.87 35.25
CA GLU A 74 -20.57 -8.84 36.23
C GLU A 74 -21.34 -9.98 35.57
N ALA A 75 -22.22 -9.68 34.60
CA ALA A 75 -22.92 -10.70 33.82
C ALA A 75 -21.93 -11.63 33.10
N TYR A 76 -20.92 -11.06 32.44
CA TYR A 76 -19.88 -11.81 31.75
C TYR A 76 -19.07 -12.71 32.69
N ARG A 77 -18.74 -12.24 33.90
CA ARG A 77 -18.05 -13.03 34.94
C ARG A 77 -18.89 -14.16 35.49
N GLN A 78 -20.21 -13.98 35.53
CA GLN A 78 -21.16 -15.00 35.97
C GLN A 78 -21.52 -16.00 34.86
N GLY A 79 -21.04 -15.77 33.63
CA GLY A 79 -21.32 -16.64 32.49
C GLY A 79 -22.77 -16.57 32.01
N LEU A 80 -23.43 -15.43 32.27
CA LEU A 80 -24.75 -15.09 31.74
C LEU A 80 -24.66 -14.51 30.33
#